data_AF-A0A1U7GHI2-F1
#
_entry.id   AF-A0A1U7GHI2-F1
#
_cell.length_a   1.000
_cell.length_b   1.000
_cell.length_c   1.000
_cell.angle_alpha   90.00
_cell.angle_beta   90.00
_cell.angle_gamma   90.00
#
_symmetry.space_group_name_H-M   'P 1'
#
loop_
_entity.id
_entity.type
_entity.pdbx_description
1 polymer ?
#
loop_
_entity_poly.entity_id
_entity_poly.type
_entity_poly.pdbx_seq_one_letter_code
_entity_poly.pdbx_strand_id
1 'polypeptide(L)'
;MRRRTVFIGVLVILAVAFVAPFVWRRIEAWGVGIHHRSVAKELAGWEEEYGRVQTLSEAKQAAGMLGYVQRYYVTGPGYRSDAATEAALAAQRSRTAQAIATALEDFTGQHFGEDPDRWLEWIEKAGSIDSKPPGAAEARE
;
A
#
# COMPACT_ATOMS: atom_id res chain seq x y z
N MET A 1 -11.08 -36.87 48.40
CA MET A 1 -10.83 -36.93 46.94
C MET A 1 -11.65 -35.91 46.15
N ARG A 2 -12.99 -35.87 46.29
CA ARG A 2 -13.89 -34.93 45.57
C ARG A 2 -13.49 -33.44 45.61
N ARG A 3 -13.05 -32.91 46.75
CA ARG A 3 -12.59 -31.51 46.89
C ARG A 3 -11.33 -31.22 46.06
N ARG A 4 -10.34 -32.14 46.05
CA ARG A 4 -9.11 -31.98 45.27
C ARG A 4 -9.42 -31.94 43.77
N THR A 5 -10.33 -32.79 43.30
CA THR A 5 -10.78 -32.79 41.90
C THR A 5 -11.47 -31.48 41.52
N VAL A 6 -12.34 -30.94 42.38
CA VAL A 6 -12.98 -29.63 42.15
C VAL A 6 -11.95 -28.50 42.10
N PHE A 7 -10.99 -28.47 43.04
CA PHE A 7 -9.92 -27.48 43.05
C PHE A 7 -9.05 -27.53 41.78
N ILE A 8 -8.68 -28.73 41.32
CA ILE A 8 -7.91 -28.89 40.07
C ILE A 8 -8.74 -28.39 38.87
N GLY A 9 -10.02 -28.73 38.80
CA GLY A 9 -10.90 -28.25 37.73
C GLY A 9 -10.98 -26.73 37.67
N VAL A 10 -11.14 -26.06 38.83
CA VAL A 10 -11.16 -24.59 38.91
C VAL A 10 -9.82 -23.99 38.47
N LEU A 11 -8.69 -24.54 38.90
CA LEU A 11 -7.37 -24.06 38.49
C LEU A 11 -7.15 -24.17 36.97
N VAL A 12 -7.61 -25.26 36.36
CA VAL A 12 -7.52 -25.44 34.89
C VAL A 12 -8.38 -24.40 34.18
N ILE A 13 -9.61 -24.15 34.63
CA ILE A 13 -10.50 -23.14 34.03
C ILE A 13 -9.86 -21.75 34.12
N LEU A 14 -9.31 -21.39 35.28
CA LEU A 14 -8.63 -20.09 35.46
C LEU A 14 -7.39 -19.97 34.59
N ALA A 15 -6.60 -21.04 34.47
CA ALA A 15 -5.42 -21.06 33.59
C ALA A 15 -5.82 -20.87 32.12
N VAL A 16 -6.87 -21.54 31.65
CA VAL A 16 -7.38 -21.39 30.27
C VAL A 16 -7.91 -19.97 30.04
N ALA A 17 -8.72 -19.44 30.97
CA ALA A 17 -9.26 -18.09 30.87
C ALA A 17 -8.15 -17.02 30.82
N PHE A 18 -7.03 -17.26 31.53
CA PHE A 18 -5.88 -16.37 31.50
C PHE A 18 -5.07 -16.49 30.21
N VAL A 19 -4.84 -17.71 29.69
CA VAL A 19 -3.96 -17.94 28.53
C VAL A 19 -4.65 -17.69 27.19
N ALA A 20 -5.95 -18.00 27.07
CA ALA A 20 -6.68 -17.93 25.81
C ALA A 20 -6.61 -16.55 25.10
N PRO A 21 -6.72 -15.40 25.80
CA PRO A 21 -6.59 -14.09 25.15
C PRO A 21 -5.22 -13.87 24.52
N PHE A 22 -4.14 -14.34 25.14
CA PHE A 22 -2.79 -14.19 24.60
C PHE A 22 -2.58 -15.05 23.35
N VAL A 23 -3.08 -16.28 23.37
CA VAL A 23 -3.04 -17.18 22.21
C VAL A 23 -3.85 -16.59 21.06
N TRP A 24 -5.05 -16.07 21.33
CA TRP A 24 -5.90 -15.45 20.32
C TRP A 24 -5.21 -14.27 19.64
N ARG A 25 -4.65 -13.32 20.41
CA ARG A 25 -3.89 -12.20 19.87
C ARG A 25 -2.70 -12.65 19.02
N ARG A 26 -2.06 -13.77 19.37
CA ARG A 26 -0.93 -14.31 18.62
C ARG A 26 -1.37 -14.89 17.27
N ILE A 27 -2.54 -15.51 17.21
CA ILE A 27 -3.15 -16.03 15.97
C ILE A 27 -3.53 -14.86 15.06
N GLU A 28 -4.16 -13.82 15.60
CA GLU A 28 -4.51 -12.61 14.84
C GLU A 28 -3.25 -11.97 14.22
N ALA A 29 -2.22 -11.73 15.03
CA ALA A 29 -0.96 -11.15 14.56
C ALA A 29 -0.27 -12.01 13.50
N TRP A 30 -0.37 -13.34 13.60
CA TRP A 30 0.16 -14.26 12.60
C TRP A 30 -0.62 -14.19 11.28
N GLY A 31 -1.95 -14.15 11.35
CA GLY A 31 -2.81 -13.96 10.17
C GLY A 31 -2.53 -12.65 9.45
N VAL A 32 -2.43 -11.55 10.20
CA VAL A 32 -2.03 -10.24 9.66
C VAL A 32 -0.63 -10.32 9.04
N GLY A 33 0.32 -11.00 9.67
CA GLY A 33 1.67 -11.17 9.13
C GLY A 33 1.75 -11.97 7.83
N ILE A 34 0.85 -12.92 7.61
CA ILE A 34 0.71 -13.58 6.29
C ILE A 34 0.24 -12.58 5.24
N HIS A 35 -0.81 -11.83 5.57
CA HIS A 35 -1.38 -10.87 4.65
C HIS A 35 -0.39 -9.74 4.31
N HIS A 36 0.33 -9.18 5.29
CA HIS A 36 1.40 -8.19 5.07
C HIS A 36 2.48 -8.71 4.11
N ARG A 37 2.91 -9.98 4.24
CA ARG A 37 3.88 -10.58 3.32
C ARG A 37 3.32 -10.79 1.92
N SER A 38 2.04 -11.09 1.80
CA SER A 38 1.36 -11.19 0.50
C SER A 38 1.32 -9.82 -0.18
N VAL A 39 0.89 -8.78 0.56
CA VAL A 39 0.85 -7.40 0.07
C VAL A 39 2.24 -6.91 -0.33
N ALA A 40 3.28 -7.22 0.45
CA ALA A 40 4.65 -6.86 0.06
C ALA A 40 5.06 -7.48 -1.29
N LYS A 41 4.64 -8.71 -1.60
CA LYS A 41 4.90 -9.30 -2.92
C LYS A 41 4.10 -8.63 -4.03
N GLU A 42 2.85 -8.27 -3.75
CA GLU A 42 2.00 -7.55 -4.70
C GLU A 42 2.56 -6.16 -5.03
N LEU A 43 3.03 -5.43 -4.01
CA LEU A 43 3.73 -4.15 -4.17
C LEU A 43 5.01 -4.28 -5.00
N ALA A 44 5.76 -5.37 -4.85
CA ALA A 44 6.92 -5.65 -5.70
C ALA A 44 6.51 -5.91 -7.16
N GLY A 45 5.36 -6.56 -7.39
CA GLY A 45 4.78 -6.69 -8.73
C GLY A 45 4.41 -5.33 -9.34
N TRP A 46 3.78 -4.46 -8.56
CA TRP A 46 3.45 -3.09 -9.01
C TRP A 46 4.69 -2.22 -9.24
N GLU A 47 5.76 -2.43 -8.47
CA GLU A 47 7.05 -1.78 -8.72
C GLU A 47 7.56 -2.11 -10.13
N GLU A 48 7.46 -3.38 -10.55
CA GLU A 48 7.88 -3.81 -11.89
C GLU A 48 6.92 -3.32 -12.99
N GLU A 49 5.62 -3.32 -12.73
CA GLU A 49 4.58 -2.93 -13.70
C GLU A 49 4.54 -1.41 -13.94
N TYR A 50 4.50 -0.62 -12.86
CA TYR A 50 4.35 0.83 -12.92
C TYR A 50 5.67 1.60 -12.79
N GLY A 51 6.79 0.90 -12.53
CA GLY A 51 8.15 1.45 -12.59
C GLY A 51 8.69 1.60 -14.01
N ARG A 52 7.84 1.44 -15.03
CA ARG A 52 8.16 1.69 -16.45
C ARG A 52 6.99 2.43 -17.08
N VAL A 53 7.26 3.62 -17.62
CA VAL A 53 6.24 4.47 -18.26
C VAL A 53 6.77 4.92 -19.62
N GLN A 54 6.00 4.68 -20.67
CA GLN A 54 6.35 5.01 -22.06
C GLN A 54 5.25 5.81 -22.77
N THR A 55 4.04 5.88 -22.20
CA THR A 55 2.91 6.61 -22.78
C THR A 55 2.19 7.47 -21.73
N LEU A 56 1.44 8.47 -22.19
CA LEU A 56 0.60 9.29 -21.30
C LEU A 56 -0.49 8.46 -20.58
N SER A 57 -0.99 7.39 -21.21
CA SER A 57 -1.96 6.49 -20.58
C SER A 57 -1.33 5.70 -19.42
N GLU A 58 -0.13 5.17 -19.64
CA GLU A 58 0.65 4.49 -18.59
C GLU A 58 1.03 5.46 -17.48
N ALA A 59 1.41 6.70 -17.81
CA ALA A 59 1.71 7.73 -16.83
C ALA A 59 0.48 8.00 -15.93
N LYS A 60 -0.72 8.09 -16.51
CA LYS A 60 -1.96 8.28 -15.74
C LYS A 60 -2.22 7.13 -14.78
N GLN A 61 -2.03 5.90 -15.25
CA GLN A 61 -2.21 4.70 -14.42
C GLN A 61 -1.17 4.64 -13.30
N ALA A 62 0.10 4.89 -13.62
CA ALA A 62 1.20 4.95 -12.67
C ALA A 62 0.98 6.02 -11.59
N ALA A 63 0.55 7.24 -11.95
CA ALA A 63 0.20 8.29 -10.99
C ALA A 63 -0.96 7.90 -10.08
N GLY A 64 -1.99 7.23 -10.62
CA GLY A 64 -3.09 6.67 -9.83
C GLY A 64 -2.59 5.61 -8.85
N MET A 65 -1.70 4.73 -9.29
CA MET A 65 -1.12 3.66 -8.47
C MET A 65 -0.20 4.21 -7.38
N LEU A 66 0.58 5.25 -7.66
CA LEU A 66 1.37 5.97 -6.66
C LEU A 66 0.49 6.44 -5.48
N GLY A 67 -0.63 7.10 -5.80
CA GLY A 67 -1.58 7.54 -4.77
C GLY A 67 -2.25 6.38 -4.03
N TYR A 68 -2.49 5.26 -4.71
CA TYR A 68 -2.99 4.04 -4.06
C TYR A 68 -1.98 3.48 -3.06
N VAL A 69 -0.73 3.25 -3.49
CA VAL A 69 0.36 2.72 -2.66
C VAL A 69 0.58 3.56 -1.41
N GLN A 70 0.53 4.89 -1.53
CA GLN A 70 0.71 5.80 -0.40
C GLN A 70 -0.42 5.75 0.64
N ARG A 71 -1.67 5.53 0.23
CA ARG A 71 -2.83 5.53 1.13
C ARG A 71 -3.14 4.17 1.73
N TYR A 72 -2.88 3.08 0.99
CA TYR A 72 -3.25 1.74 1.41
C TYR A 72 -2.11 0.98 2.09
N TYR A 73 -2.48 -0.04 2.88
CA TYR A 73 -1.57 -0.94 3.59
C TYR A 73 -0.62 -0.27 4.60
N VAL A 74 -1.05 0.84 5.17
CA VAL A 74 -0.40 1.47 6.33
C VAL A 74 -0.81 0.69 7.59
N THR A 75 0.17 0.20 8.34
CA THR A 75 -0.09 -0.54 9.58
C THR A 75 -0.74 0.37 10.63
N GLY A 76 -1.77 -0.12 11.32
CA GLY A 76 -2.51 0.63 12.34
C GLY A 76 -3.12 -0.29 13.40
N PRO A 77 -3.76 0.24 14.45
CA PRO A 77 -4.43 -0.57 15.46
C PRO A 77 -5.38 -1.60 14.82
N GLY A 78 -5.31 -2.87 15.25
CA GLY A 78 -6.10 -3.97 14.66
C GLY A 78 -5.55 -4.56 13.36
N TYR A 79 -4.54 -3.92 12.75
CA TYR A 79 -3.83 -4.39 11.55
C TYR A 79 -2.32 -4.38 11.83
N ARG A 80 -1.93 -5.19 12.81
CA ARG A 80 -0.55 -5.32 13.31
C ARG A 80 -0.07 -6.76 13.24
N SER A 81 1.20 -6.93 12.90
CA SER A 81 1.91 -8.21 12.94
C SER A 81 3.18 -8.07 13.79
N ASP A 82 4.17 -8.92 13.58
CA ASP A 82 5.51 -8.70 14.15
C ASP A 82 6.22 -7.52 13.47
N ALA A 83 7.14 -6.90 14.20
CA ALA A 83 7.85 -5.68 13.77
C ALA A 83 8.68 -5.88 12.50
N ALA A 84 9.26 -7.08 12.30
CA ALA A 84 10.08 -7.35 11.12
C ALA A 84 9.22 -7.40 9.85
N THR A 85 8.06 -8.06 9.92
CA THR A 85 7.10 -8.09 8.81
C THR A 85 6.56 -6.70 8.48
N GLU A 86 6.24 -5.88 9.49
CA GLU A 86 5.75 -4.51 9.28
C GLU A 86 6.82 -3.60 8.68
N ALA A 87 8.07 -3.71 9.14
CA ALA A 87 9.19 -2.96 8.59
C ALA A 87 9.46 -3.36 7.12
N ALA A 88 9.38 -4.64 6.79
CA ALA A 88 9.54 -5.13 5.43
C ALA A 88 8.43 -4.58 4.50
N LEU A 89 7.18 -4.57 4.96
CA LEU A 89 6.06 -3.99 4.22
C LEU A 89 6.27 -2.48 4.00
N ALA A 90 6.64 -1.74 5.04
CA ALA A 90 6.89 -0.30 4.95
C ALA A 90 8.04 0.02 3.97
N ALA A 91 9.14 -0.74 4.03
CA ALA A 91 10.26 -0.59 3.12
C ALA A 91 9.88 -0.88 1.66
N GLN A 92 9.10 -1.94 1.42
CA GLN A 92 8.60 -2.25 0.08
C GLN A 92 7.67 -1.16 -0.45
N ARG A 93 6.72 -0.67 0.36
CA ARG A 93 5.84 0.45 -0.03
C ARG A 93 6.63 1.67 -0.47
N SER A 94 7.64 2.04 0.31
CA SER A 94 8.51 3.18 -0.01
C SER A 94 9.27 2.97 -1.32
N ARG A 95 9.84 1.78 -1.55
CA ARG A 95 10.53 1.48 -2.82
C ARG A 95 9.58 1.52 -4.02
N THR A 96 8.41 0.90 -3.91
CA THR A 96 7.41 0.91 -4.97
C THR A 96 6.98 2.34 -5.31
N ALA A 97 6.69 3.18 -4.31
CA ALA A 97 6.33 4.58 -4.54
C ALA A 97 7.45 5.37 -5.23
N GLN A 98 8.70 5.19 -4.80
CA GLN A 98 9.87 5.84 -5.40
C GLN A 98 10.11 5.41 -6.84
N ALA A 99 9.96 4.10 -7.13
CA ALA A 99 10.12 3.58 -8.48
C ALA A 99 9.08 4.16 -9.44
N ILE A 100 7.82 4.22 -9.00
CA ILE A 100 6.73 4.83 -9.79
C ILE A 100 6.98 6.32 -10.01
N ALA A 101 7.35 7.06 -8.96
CA ALA A 101 7.68 8.47 -9.07
C ALA A 101 8.83 8.68 -10.07
N THR A 102 9.92 7.92 -9.94
CA THR A 102 11.08 7.99 -10.85
C THR A 102 10.69 7.71 -12.30
N ALA A 103 9.86 6.68 -12.55
CA ALA A 103 9.40 6.36 -13.90
C ALA A 103 8.55 7.49 -14.51
N LEU A 104 7.75 8.18 -13.69
CA LEU A 104 7.01 9.37 -14.12
C LEU A 104 7.94 10.55 -14.42
N GLU A 105 8.96 10.77 -13.59
CA GLU A 105 9.97 11.81 -13.83
C GLU A 105 10.74 11.55 -15.12
N ASP A 106 11.21 10.31 -15.32
CA ASP A 106 11.98 9.91 -16.50
C ASP A 106 11.16 10.07 -17.81
N PHE A 107 9.87 9.72 -17.78
CA PHE A 107 9.00 9.84 -18.95
C PHE A 107 8.62 11.29 -19.27
N THR A 108 8.35 12.11 -18.25
CA THR A 108 7.74 13.45 -18.44
C THR A 108 8.74 14.61 -18.34
N GLY A 109 9.91 14.38 -17.75
CA GLY A 109 10.87 15.42 -17.36
C GLY A 109 10.39 16.36 -16.25
N GLN A 110 9.27 16.05 -15.58
CA GLN A 110 8.78 16.82 -14.43
C GLN A 110 9.31 16.24 -13.12
N HIS A 111 9.40 17.05 -12.06
CA HIS A 111 9.89 16.62 -10.75
C HIS A 111 8.85 16.92 -9.66
N PHE A 112 7.75 16.16 -9.66
CA PHE A 112 6.73 16.26 -8.61
C PHE A 112 6.99 15.29 -7.45
N GLY A 113 8.04 14.46 -7.55
CA GLY A 113 8.35 13.44 -6.54
C GLY A 113 7.19 12.47 -6.37
N GLU A 114 6.89 12.14 -5.12
CA GLU A 114 5.79 11.21 -4.81
C GLU A 114 4.43 11.92 -4.64
N ASP A 115 4.17 13.07 -5.26
CA ASP A 115 2.87 13.77 -5.16
C ASP A 115 1.91 13.31 -6.29
N PRO A 116 0.98 12.37 -6.01
CA PRO A 116 0.12 11.80 -7.05
C PRO A 116 -0.85 12.83 -7.65
N ASP A 117 -1.27 13.82 -6.88
CA ASP A 117 -2.28 14.79 -7.33
C ASP A 117 -1.66 15.76 -8.34
N ARG A 118 -0.42 16.20 -8.08
CA ARG A 118 0.33 17.01 -9.05
C ARG A 118 0.65 16.27 -10.34
N TRP A 119 0.97 14.98 -10.24
CA TRP A 119 1.14 14.13 -11.42
C TRP A 119 -0.13 14.06 -12.26
N LEU A 120 -1.26 13.73 -11.63
CA LEU A 120 -2.55 13.63 -12.31
C LEU A 120 -2.96 14.96 -12.95
N GLU A 121 -2.83 16.08 -12.23
CA GLU A 121 -3.15 17.41 -12.75
C GLU A 121 -2.32 17.74 -14.01
N TRP A 122 -1.02 17.44 -13.99
CA TRP A 122 -0.14 17.69 -15.14
C TRP A 122 -0.50 16.80 -16.33
N ILE A 123 -0.74 15.50 -16.10
CA ILE A 123 -1.08 14.53 -17.15
C ILE A 123 -2.40 14.90 -17.83
N GLU A 124 -3.40 15.35 -17.06
CA GLU A 124 -4.66 15.82 -17.61
C GLU A 124 -4.48 17.06 -18.50
N LYS A 125 -3.64 18.01 -18.10
CA LYS A 125 -3.27 19.16 -18.94
C LYS A 125 -2.54 18.72 -20.20
N ALA A 126 -1.55 17.83 -20.10
CA ALA A 126 -0.78 17.34 -21.24
C ALA A 126 -1.68 16.62 -22.27
N GLY A 127 -2.55 15.73 -21.81
CA GLY A 127 -3.51 15.04 -22.69
C GLY A 127 -4.53 15.99 -23.35
N SER A 128 -4.87 17.10 -22.71
CA SER A 128 -5.73 18.14 -23.29
C SER A 128 -5.05 18.96 -24.39
N ILE A 129 -3.72 19.06 -24.36
CA ILE A 129 -2.92 19.77 -25.37
C ILE A 129 -2.84 18.93 -26.65
N ASP A 130 -2.59 17.62 -26.54
CA ASP A 130 -2.55 16.70 -27.68
C ASP A 130 -3.89 16.52 -28.38
N SER A 131 -5.00 16.77 -27.66
CA SER A 131 -6.36 16.69 -28.21
C SER A 131 -6.88 18.01 -28.78
N LYS A 132 -6.12 19.12 -28.69
CA LYS A 132 -6.50 20.39 -29.32
C LYS A 132 -6.11 20.38 -30.80
N PRO A 133 -7.07 20.40 -31.75
CA PRO A 133 -6.73 20.43 -33.18
C PRO A 133 -5.99 21.74 -33.53
N PRO A 134 -4.98 21.69 -34.43
CA PRO A 134 -4.32 22.88 -34.93
C PRO A 134 -5.31 23.68 -35.77
N GLY A 135 -5.95 24.70 -35.18
CA GLY A 135 -6.95 25.52 -35.85
C GLY A 135 -7.85 26.35 -34.94
N ALA A 136 -7.91 26.08 -33.64
CA ALA A 136 -8.68 26.91 -32.69
C ALA A 136 -7.90 28.15 -32.20
N ALA A 137 -7.21 28.84 -33.11
CA ALA A 137 -6.68 30.18 -32.90
C ALA A 137 -7.65 31.18 -33.57
N GLU A 138 -8.55 31.70 -32.74
CA GLU A 138 -9.10 33.06 -32.80
C GLU A 138 -9.47 33.61 -34.19
N ALA A 139 -10.63 33.19 -34.68
CA ALA A 139 -11.50 34.13 -35.38
C ALA A 139 -12.01 35.15 -34.35
N ARG A 140 -11.27 36.25 -34.17
CA ARG A 140 -11.77 37.47 -33.56
C ARG A 140 -11.74 38.57 -34.61
N GLU A 141 -12.86 39.27 -34.61
CA GLU A 141 -13.42 40.21 -35.59
C GLU A 141 -12.49 41.33 -36.08
#